data_AF-A0A9P4DK72-F1
#
_entry.id   AF-A0A9P4DK72-F1
#
_cell.length_a   1.000
_cell.length_b   1.000
_cell.length_c   1.000
_cell.angle_alpha   90.00
_cell.angle_beta   90.00
_cell.angle_gamma   90.00
#
_symmetry.space_group_name_H-M   'P 1'
#
loop_
_entity.id
_entity.type
_entity.pdbx_description
1 polymer ?
#
loop_
_entity_poly.entity_id
_entity_poly.type
_entity_poly.pdbx_seq_one_letter_code
_entity_poly.pdbx_strand_id
1 'polypeptide(L)' 'MRELNRRFKDHRGVPVRVIRWEPETQRVIYLRDGYPHECFSPLE' A
#
# COMPACT_ATOMS: atom_id res chain seq x y z
N MET A 1 8.82 -11.02 -4.03
CA MET A 1 8.29 -9.65 -3.79
C MET A 1 8.37 -8.85 -5.07
N ARG A 2 7.29 -8.19 -5.49
CA ARG A 2 7.34 -7.23 -6.61
C ARG A 2 7.21 -5.83 -6.02
N GLU A 3 8.22 -5.00 -6.25
CA GLU A 3 8.14 -3.57 -5.95
C GLU A 3 7.15 -2.94 -6.93
N LEU A 4 5.93 -2.71 -6.45
CA LEU A 4 4.87 -2.07 -7.20
C LEU A 4 4.95 -0.57 -6.93
N ASN A 5 5.78 0.16 -7.67
CA ASN A 5 5.80 1.63 -7.66
C ASN A 5 4.53 2.21 -8.34
N ARG A 6 3.35 1.73 -7.94
CA ARG A 6 2.05 2.15 -8.47
C ARG A 6 1.36 3.03 -7.42
N ARG A 7 0.83 4.16 -7.88
CA ARG A 7 -0.04 5.02 -7.07
C ARG A 7 -1.39 4.32 -6.97
N PHE A 8 -1.77 3.95 -5.75
CA PHE A 8 -3.06 3.33 -5.45
C PHE A 8 -3.94 4.36 -4.73
N LYS A 9 -5.26 4.24 -4.83
CA LYS A 9 -6.17 5.01 -3.98
C LYS A 9 -6.66 4.08 -2.89
N ASP A 10 -6.44 4.42 -1.61
CA ASP A 10 -7.01 3.64 -0.51
C ASP A 10 -8.56 3.64 -0.59
N HIS A 11 -9.24 2.83 0.24
CA HIS A 11 -10.72 2.81 0.32
C HIS A 11 -11.32 4.22 0.46
N ARG A 12 -10.62 5.15 1.12
CA ARG A 12 -11.05 6.56 1.27
C ARG A 12 -10.74 7.45 0.07
N GLY A 13 -10.23 6.90 -1.03
CA GLY A 13 -9.86 7.63 -2.25
C GLY A 13 -8.52 8.38 -2.17
N VAL A 14 -7.76 8.25 -1.06
CA VAL A 14 -6.50 8.97 -0.86
C VAL A 14 -5.38 8.32 -1.66
N PRO A 15 -4.60 9.09 -2.45
CA PRO A 15 -3.46 8.55 -3.16
C PRO A 15 -2.38 8.10 -2.17
N VAL A 16 -2.03 6.83 -2.22
CA VAL A 16 -0.99 6.21 -1.42
C VAL A 16 0.07 5.59 -2.34
N ARG A 17 1.32 5.58 -1.87
CA ARG A 17 2.43 4.96 -2.59
C ARG A 17 2.59 3.54 -2.08
N VAL A 18 2.19 2.56 -2.90
CA VAL A 18 2.48 1.16 -2.60
C VAL A 18 3.99 0.97 -2.66
N ILE A 19 4.57 0.41 -1.60
CA ILE A 19 6.00 0.11 -1.51
C ILE A 19 6.27 -1.39 -1.58
N ARG A 20 5.30 -2.21 -1.14
CA ARG A 20 5.42 -3.67 -1.13
C ARG A 20 4.05 -4.33 -1.25
N TRP A 21 4.03 -5.50 -1.84
CA TRP A 21 2.90 -6.42 -1.79
C TRP A 21 3.36 -7.77 -1.24
N GLU A 22 2.59 -8.30 -0.28
CA GLU A 22 2.83 -9.60 0.36
C GLU A 22 1.76 -10.59 -0.10
N PRO A 23 2.12 -11.56 -0.97
CA PRO A 23 1.17 -12.54 -1.48
C PRO A 23 0.70 -13.54 -0.41
N GLU A 24 1.55 -13.86 0.58
CA GLU A 24 1.26 -14.85 1.63
C GLU A 24 0.07 -14.47 2.50
N THR A 25 -0.09 -13.18 2.75
CA THR A 25 -1.18 -12.60 3.57
C THR A 25 -2.13 -11.75 2.74
N GLN A 26 -1.97 -11.75 1.42
CA GLN A 26 -2.75 -10.94 0.46
C GLN A 26 -2.89 -9.48 0.90
N ARG A 27 -1.80 -8.84 1.34
CA ARG A 27 -1.82 -7.44 1.80
C ARG A 27 -0.88 -6.56 1.00
N VAL A 28 -1.28 -5.31 0.82
CA VAL A 28 -0.45 -4.25 0.25
C VAL A 28 0.06 -3.34 1.36
N ILE A 29 1.35 -3.03 1.31
CA ILE A 29 2.00 -2.08 2.21
C ILE A 29 2.25 -0.80 1.41
N TYR A 30 1.88 0.32 2.01
CA TYR A 30 1.98 1.63 1.38
C TYR A 30 2.38 2.71 2.39
N LEU A 31 2.91 3.80 1.84
CA LEU A 31 3.17 5.04 2.57
C LEU A 31 2.14 6.09 2.19
N ARG A 32 1.73 6.88 3.18
CA ARG A 32 0.89 8.06 2.98
C ARG A 32 1.75 9.31 3.03
N ASP A 33 1.37 10.31 2.24
CA ASP A 33 2.02 11.62 2.28
C ASP A 33 1.90 12.25 3.68
N GLY A 34 3.02 12.73 4.23
CA GLY A 34 3.07 13.30 5.58
C GLY A 34 2.98 12.30 6.74
N TYR A 35 3.02 10.99 6.49
CA TYR A 35 3.01 9.97 7.54
C TYR A 35 4.23 9.05 7.43
N PRO A 36 5.14 9.03 8.43
CA PRO A 36 6.40 8.32 8.33
C PRO A 36 6.28 6.80 8.53
N HIS A 37 5.15 6.30 9.02
CA HIS A 37 4.96 4.89 9.29
C HIS A 37 4.33 4.16 8.11
N GLU A 38 4.75 2.90 7.92
CA GLU A 38 4.20 1.99 6.93
C GLU A 38 2.77 1.59 7.33
N CYS A 39 1.83 1.70 6.39
CA CYS A 39 0.47 1.20 6.54
C CYS A 39 0.27 -0.03 5.66
N PHE A 40 -0.66 -0.89 6.05
CA PHE A 40 -1.04 -2.05 5.25
C PHE A 40 -2.55 -2.11 5.09
N SER A 41 -3.00 -2.63 3.94
CA SER A 41 -4.40 -2.95 3.67
C SER A 41 -4.50 -4.35 3.09
N PRO A 42 -5.47 -5.16 3.52
CA PRO A 42 -5.78 -6.41 2.83
C PRO A 42 -6.26 -6.12 1.40
N LEU A 43 -5.99 -7.05 0.50
CA LEU A 43 -6.60 -7.17 -0.81
C LEU A 43 -7.80 -8.11 -0.65
N GLU A 44 -9.00 -7.54 -0.56
CA GLU A 44 -10.26 -8.27 -0.75
C GLU A 44 -10.44 -8.69 -2.22
#